data_AF-A0A7L1MRB8-F1
#
_entry.id   AF-A0A7L1MRB8-F1
#
_cell.length_a   1.000
_cell.length_b   1.000
_cell.length_c   1.000
_cell.angle_alpha   90.00
_cell.angle_beta   90.00
_cell.angle_gamma   90.00
#
_symmetry.space_group_name_H-M   'P 1'
#
loop_
_entity.id
_entity.type
_entity.pdbx_description
1 polymer ?
#
loop_
_entity_poly.entity_id
_entity_poly.type
_entity_poly.pdbx_seq_one_letter_code
_entity_poly.pdbx_strand_id
1 'polypeptide(L)'
;AGSFQEAGVIQQAYNLNCPLHVVPASCAQCPAWSAFSVSSPAVVLETVKQAGAGAEDRPEAVVVRLYEAHGSTVTAWLQTSLPVKKAMLCDLLERPIVGDCLPLEQRGLRLSFTPFRVLSVLLLRSC
;
A
#
# COMPACT_ATOMS: atom_id res chain seq x y z
N ALA A 1 7.48 -3.36 31.07
CA ALA A 1 6.91 -4.38 30.19
C ALA A 1 6.53 -3.72 28.87
N GLY A 2 6.73 -4.41 27.74
CA GLY A 2 6.38 -3.96 26.39
C GLY A 2 6.74 -5.04 25.38
N SER A 3 5.86 -5.30 24.43
CA SER A 3 6.03 -6.25 23.32
C SER A 3 6.88 -5.64 22.19
N PHE A 4 7.42 -6.47 21.31
CA PHE A 4 8.14 -6.00 20.12
C PHE A 4 7.23 -5.21 19.16
N GLN A 5 5.95 -5.56 19.10
CA GLN A 5 4.93 -4.85 18.31
C GLN A 5 4.75 -3.41 18.81
N GLU A 6 4.62 -3.21 20.13
CA GLU A 6 4.53 -1.87 20.73
C GLU A 6 5.80 -1.05 20.53
N ALA A 7 6.96 -1.70 20.50
CA ALA A 7 8.25 -1.05 20.23
C ALA A 7 8.44 -0.66 18.75
N GLY A 8 7.56 -1.09 17.83
CA GLY A 8 7.62 -0.73 16.42
C GLY A 8 8.87 -1.23 15.69
N VAL A 9 9.46 -2.35 16.14
CA VAL A 9 10.77 -2.83 15.65
C VAL A 9 10.78 -3.10 14.15
N ILE A 10 9.64 -3.53 13.58
CA ILE A 10 9.50 -3.76 12.13
C ILE A 10 9.70 -2.45 11.36
N GLN A 11 9.02 -1.37 11.75
CA GLN A 11 9.16 -0.06 11.10
C GLN A 11 10.60 0.47 11.22
N GLN A 12 11.24 0.30 12.38
CA GLN A 12 12.64 0.72 12.58
C GLN A 12 13.61 -0.08 11.71
N ALA A 13 13.36 -1.38 11.51
CA ALA A 13 14.13 -2.19 10.58
C ALA A 13 13.99 -1.67 9.14
N TYR A 14 12.79 -1.29 8.69
CA TYR A 14 12.62 -0.66 7.37
C TYR A 14 13.35 0.68 7.28
N ASN A 15 13.24 1.55 8.28
CA ASN A 15 13.93 2.84 8.30
C ASN A 15 15.46 2.69 8.24
N LEU A 16 16.00 1.63 8.86
CA LEU A 16 17.42 1.31 8.81
C LEU A 16 17.85 0.79 7.43
N ASN A 17 17.03 -0.03 6.79
CA ASN A 17 17.37 -0.69 5.52
C ASN A 17 16.99 0.12 4.27
N CYS A 18 16.14 1.15 4.41
CA CYS A 18 15.72 2.04 3.33
C CYS A 18 16.29 3.45 3.58
N PRO A 19 17.48 3.76 3.03
CA PRO A 19 18.17 5.02 3.34
C PRO A 19 17.39 6.23 2.83
N LEU A 20 17.46 7.33 3.58
CA LEU A 20 16.89 8.61 3.15
C LEU A 20 17.63 9.13 1.92
N HIS A 21 16.87 9.52 0.89
CA HIS A 21 17.43 10.18 -0.29
C HIS A 21 17.28 11.69 -0.18
N VAL A 22 18.40 12.40 -0.35
CA VAL A 22 18.43 13.87 -0.35
C VAL A 22 18.57 14.36 -1.78
N VAL A 23 17.63 15.18 -2.22
CA VAL A 23 17.62 15.78 -3.57
C VAL A 23 17.54 17.30 -3.46
N PRO A 24 18.23 18.07 -4.33
CA PRO A 24 18.09 19.52 -4.35
C PRO A 24 16.63 19.92 -4.62
N ALA A 25 16.10 20.82 -3.79
CA ALA A 25 14.77 21.38 -3.99
C ALA A 25 14.83 22.50 -5.04
N SER A 26 13.91 22.49 -6.00
CA SER A 26 13.74 23.58 -6.97
C SER A 26 12.96 24.77 -6.41
N CYS A 27 12.25 24.59 -5.30
CA CYS A 27 11.46 25.61 -4.62
C CYS A 27 11.77 25.61 -3.13
N ALA A 28 11.84 26.79 -2.51
CA ALA A 28 12.11 26.96 -1.09
C ALA A 28 11.00 26.39 -0.18
N GLN A 29 9.80 26.19 -0.73
CA GLN A 29 8.63 25.68 -0.02
C GLN A 29 8.00 24.53 -0.80
N CYS A 30 8.42 23.31 -0.49
CA CYS A 30 7.68 22.11 -0.87
C CYS A 30 6.94 21.61 0.38
N PRO A 31 5.59 21.62 0.41
CA PRO A 31 4.86 21.06 1.53
C PRO A 31 5.14 19.56 1.65
N ALA A 32 5.17 19.04 2.88
CA ALA A 32 5.26 17.61 3.11
C ALA A 32 4.09 16.91 2.41
N TRP A 33 4.38 15.85 1.65
CA TRP A 33 3.40 15.11 0.88
C TRP A 33 3.59 13.62 1.08
N SER A 34 2.49 12.88 1.19
CA SER A 34 2.48 11.43 1.17
C SER A 34 1.53 10.91 0.10
N ALA A 35 2.02 9.94 -0.68
CA ALA A 35 1.22 9.23 -1.67
C ALA A 35 0.22 8.27 -1.03
N PHE A 36 0.58 7.69 0.14
CA PHE A 36 -0.17 6.62 0.78
C PHE A 36 -0.17 6.74 2.32
N SER A 37 -1.20 6.20 2.95
CA SER A 37 -1.26 5.99 4.40
C SER A 37 -2.00 4.69 4.70
N VAL A 38 -1.55 3.97 5.73
CA VAL A 38 -2.16 2.72 6.21
C VAL A 38 -2.57 2.93 7.66
N SER A 39 -3.84 2.67 7.98
CA SER A 39 -4.40 3.04 9.28
C SER A 39 -4.01 2.13 10.45
N SER A 40 -3.30 1.03 10.20
CA SER A 40 -2.93 0.04 11.22
C SER A 40 -1.42 -0.20 11.17
N PRO A 41 -0.71 -0.10 12.31
CA PRO A 41 0.72 -0.41 12.36
C PRO A 41 1.00 -1.91 12.16
N ALA A 42 -0.01 -2.77 12.26
CA ALA A 42 0.12 -4.20 11.97
C ALA A 42 0.20 -4.52 10.47
N VAL A 43 -0.07 -3.55 9.59
CA VAL A 43 -0.07 -3.75 8.13
C VAL A 43 1.00 -2.87 7.51
N VAL A 44 1.90 -3.49 6.76
CA VAL A 44 2.99 -2.81 6.06
C VAL A 44 2.65 -2.71 4.58
N LEU A 45 2.77 -1.50 4.02
CA LEU A 45 2.77 -1.27 2.57
C LEU A 45 4.17 -1.54 2.04
N GLU A 46 4.36 -2.73 1.48
CA GLU A 46 5.67 -3.26 1.11
C GLU A 46 6.11 -2.82 -0.29
N THR A 47 5.17 -2.77 -1.23
CA THR A 47 5.50 -2.47 -2.63
C THR A 47 4.51 -1.48 -3.19
N VAL A 48 5.04 -0.48 -3.89
CA VAL A 48 4.30 0.38 -4.80
C VAL A 48 5.07 0.40 -6.11
N LYS A 49 4.43 0.01 -7.20
CA LYS A 49 5.05 0.05 -8.53
C LYS A 49 4.02 0.26 -9.63
N GLN A 50 4.48 0.68 -10.80
CA GLN A 50 3.66 0.57 -12.01
C GLN A 50 3.35 -0.90 -12.27
N ALA A 51 2.13 -1.17 -12.73
CA ALA A 51 1.73 -2.51 -13.12
C ALA A 51 2.51 -2.96 -14.35
N GLY A 52 2.90 -4.23 -14.36
CA GLY A 52 3.58 -4.90 -15.45
C GLY A 52 2.61 -5.68 -16.34
N ALA A 53 3.18 -6.59 -17.14
CA ALA A 53 2.46 -7.29 -18.21
C ALA A 53 1.23 -8.09 -17.76
N GLY A 54 1.21 -8.59 -16.52
CA GLY A 54 0.09 -9.39 -16.02
C GLY A 54 -1.18 -8.59 -15.69
N ALA A 55 -1.11 -7.25 -15.71
CA ALA A 55 -2.27 -6.39 -15.46
C ALA A 55 -3.14 -6.13 -16.70
N GLU A 56 -2.89 -6.83 -17.83
CA GLU A 56 -3.67 -6.85 -19.08
C GLU A 56 -4.24 -5.49 -19.52
N ASP A 57 -3.57 -4.79 -20.44
CA ASP A 57 -4.06 -3.54 -21.06
C ASP A 57 -4.43 -2.40 -20.09
N ARG A 58 -3.82 -2.39 -18.89
CA ARG A 58 -3.99 -1.32 -17.89
C ARG A 58 -2.66 -0.62 -17.58
N PRO A 59 -2.02 0.04 -18.57
CA PRO A 59 -0.69 0.62 -18.43
C PRO A 59 -0.61 1.72 -17.36
N GLU A 60 -1.73 2.36 -17.02
CA GLU A 60 -1.82 3.38 -15.98
C GLU A 60 -2.03 2.81 -14.56
N ALA A 61 -2.16 1.48 -14.43
CA ALA A 61 -2.38 0.86 -13.13
C ALA A 61 -1.14 0.91 -12.25
N VAL A 62 -1.36 1.09 -10.94
CA VAL A 62 -0.34 0.97 -9.91
C VAL A 62 -0.66 -0.28 -9.09
N VAL A 63 0.32 -1.15 -8.92
CA VAL A 63 0.22 -2.29 -8.00
C VAL A 63 0.71 -1.83 -6.64
N VAL A 64 -0.12 -2.07 -5.61
CA VAL A 64 0.28 -1.94 -4.21
C VAL A 64 0.20 -3.30 -3.53
N ARG A 65 1.26 -3.66 -2.79
CA ARG A 65 1.32 -4.92 -2.02
C ARG A 65 1.45 -4.60 -0.55
N LEU A 66 0.59 -5.21 0.24
CA LEU A 66 0.55 -5.05 1.68
C LEU A 66 0.60 -6.40 2.36
N TYR A 67 1.17 -6.47 3.55
CA TYR A 67 1.11 -7.67 4.38
C TYR A 67 0.82 -7.35 5.84
N GLU A 68 0.21 -8.30 6.53
CA GLU A 68 0.02 -8.25 7.98
C GLU A 68 1.27 -8.80 8.67
N ALA A 69 1.83 -8.03 9.59
CA ALA A 69 3.16 -8.28 10.15
C ALA A 69 3.14 -8.79 11.60
N HIS A 70 2.00 -8.72 12.28
CA HIS A 70 1.91 -9.02 13.72
C HIS A 70 1.33 -10.41 14.03
N GLY A 71 0.90 -11.17 13.03
CA GLY A 71 0.26 -12.48 13.20
C GLY A 71 -1.18 -12.39 13.69
N SER A 72 -1.88 -11.29 13.36
CA SER A 72 -3.22 -10.97 13.85
C SER A 72 -4.26 -10.88 12.72
N THR A 73 -5.54 -11.01 13.05
CA THR A 73 -6.63 -10.67 12.13
C THR A 73 -6.95 -9.18 12.30
N VAL A 74 -6.84 -8.40 11.23
CA VAL A 74 -7.01 -6.95 11.28
C VAL A 74 -7.70 -6.40 10.03
N THR A 75 -8.54 -5.39 10.22
CA THR A 75 -9.01 -4.53 9.13
C THR A 75 -8.19 -3.25 9.13
N ALA A 76 -7.62 -2.89 7.98
CA ALA A 76 -6.89 -1.65 7.78
C ALA A 76 -7.48 -0.84 6.62
N TRP A 77 -7.32 0.49 6.70
CA TRP A 77 -7.65 1.40 5.61
C TRP A 77 -6.38 1.78 4.88
N LEU A 78 -6.39 1.59 3.56
CA LEU A 78 -5.39 2.16 2.65
C LEU A 78 -5.95 3.45 2.05
N GLN A 79 -5.27 4.55 2.34
CA GLN A 79 -5.54 5.87 1.79
C GLN A 79 -4.50 6.20 0.73
N THR A 80 -4.90 6.94 -0.30
CA THR A 80 -3.96 7.44 -1.32
C THR A 80 -4.36 8.82 -1.80
N SER A 81 -3.36 9.65 -2.10
CA SER A 81 -3.56 10.94 -2.78
C SER A 81 -3.48 10.81 -4.31
N LEU A 82 -3.22 9.61 -4.83
CA LEU A 82 -3.27 9.33 -6.26
C LEU A 82 -4.72 9.35 -6.75
N PRO A 83 -4.99 9.82 -7.98
CA PRO A 83 -6.34 9.90 -8.50
C PRO A 83 -6.82 8.50 -8.93
N VAL A 84 -7.36 7.70 -8.02
CA VAL A 84 -7.82 6.32 -8.29
C VAL A 84 -9.31 6.30 -8.63
N LYS A 85 -9.67 5.66 -9.75
CA LYS A 85 -11.08 5.43 -10.17
C LYS A 85 -11.61 4.08 -9.70
N LYS A 86 -10.74 3.07 -9.63
CA LYS A 86 -11.13 1.70 -9.31
C LYS A 86 -9.99 0.96 -8.65
N ALA A 87 -10.31 0.07 -7.73
CA ALA A 87 -9.37 -0.84 -7.11
C ALA A 87 -9.87 -2.28 -7.21
N MET A 88 -8.96 -3.23 -7.35
CA MET A 88 -9.29 -4.67 -7.37
C MET A 88 -8.14 -5.49 -6.81
N LEU A 89 -8.46 -6.63 -6.21
CA LEU A 89 -7.43 -7.59 -5.83
C LEU A 89 -6.78 -8.21 -7.07
N CYS A 90 -5.50 -8.52 -6.95
CA CYS A 90 -4.75 -9.26 -7.94
C CYS A 90 -3.84 -10.31 -7.29
N ASP A 91 -3.42 -11.28 -8.09
CA ASP A 91 -2.41 -12.23 -7.66
C ASP A 91 -0.98 -11.63 -7.72
N LEU A 92 0.04 -12.44 -7.38
CA LEU A 92 1.42 -11.97 -7.38
C LEU A 92 1.97 -11.68 -8.79
N LEU A 93 1.32 -12.22 -9.82
CA LEU A 93 1.59 -11.93 -11.24
C LEU A 93 0.76 -10.74 -11.73
N GLU A 94 0.07 -10.05 -10.83
CA GLU A 94 -0.71 -8.83 -11.10
C GLU A 94 -1.95 -9.07 -11.96
N ARG A 95 -2.39 -10.33 -12.05
CA ARG A 95 -3.62 -10.70 -12.76
C ARG A 95 -4.81 -10.41 -11.85
N PRO A 96 -5.81 -9.64 -12.30
CA PRO A 96 -6.99 -9.36 -11.50
C PRO A 96 -7.72 -10.63 -11.07
N ILE A 97 -8.20 -10.65 -9.83
CA ILE A 97 -9.10 -11.70 -9.36
C ILE A 97 -10.52 -11.30 -9.77
N VAL A 98 -11.15 -12.13 -10.60
CA VAL A 98 -12.49 -11.86 -11.14
C VAL A 98 -13.50 -11.79 -9.99
N GLY A 99 -14.26 -10.69 -9.93
CA GLY A 99 -15.28 -10.45 -8.89
C GLY A 99 -14.77 -9.68 -7.66
N ASP A 100 -13.45 -9.55 -7.47
CA ASP A 100 -12.87 -8.90 -6.30
C ASP A 100 -12.57 -7.41 -6.53
N CYS A 101 -13.59 -6.67 -6.96
CA CYS A 101 -13.52 -5.20 -6.97
C CYS A 101 -13.61 -4.70 -5.53
N LEU A 102 -12.68 -3.83 -5.15
CA LEU A 102 -12.68 -3.21 -3.83
C LEU A 102 -13.44 -1.88 -3.90
N PRO A 103 -14.46 -1.67 -3.04
CA PRO A 103 -15.17 -0.40 -3.01
C PRO A 103 -14.22 0.71 -2.55
N LEU A 104 -14.23 1.82 -3.29
CA LEU A 104 -13.53 3.03 -2.90
C LEU A 104 -14.48 3.91 -2.10
N GLU A 105 -14.27 3.97 -0.79
CA GLU A 105 -15.08 4.78 0.12
C GLU A 105 -14.42 6.14 0.37
N GLN A 106 -15.13 7.08 1.01
CA GLN A 106 -14.59 8.40 1.37
C GLN A 106 -13.31 8.30 2.21
N ARG A 107 -13.19 7.26 3.05
CA ARG A 107 -12.01 7.02 3.89
C ARG A 107 -10.87 6.32 3.14
N GLY A 108 -11.09 5.78 1.94
CA GLY A 108 -10.11 4.99 1.19
C GLY A 108 -10.58 3.56 0.94
N LEU A 109 -9.63 2.64 0.78
CA LEU A 109 -9.88 1.21 0.55
C LEU A 109 -9.83 0.44 1.86
N ARG A 110 -10.90 -0.28 2.17
CA ARG A 110 -10.97 -1.17 3.32
C ARG A 110 -10.38 -2.55 2.99
N LEU A 111 -9.36 -2.97 3.72
CA LEU A 111 -8.65 -4.23 3.49
C LEU A 111 -8.70 -5.11 4.75
N SER A 112 -9.01 -6.40 4.57
CA SER A 112 -9.11 -7.38 5.66
C SER A 112 -8.01 -8.42 5.56
N PHE A 113 -7.23 -8.55 6.64
CA PHE A 113 -6.11 -9.46 6.75
C PHE A 113 -6.38 -10.54 7.80
N THR A 114 -5.99 -11.77 7.47
CA THR A 114 -5.73 -12.84 8.44
C THR A 114 -4.25 -12.82 8.83
N PRO A 115 -3.83 -13.53 9.88
CA PRO A 115 -2.43 -13.58 10.30
C PRO A 115 -1.47 -13.83 9.14
N PHE A 116 -0.47 -12.96 8.98
CA PHE A 116 0.58 -13.02 7.95
C PHE A 116 0.10 -13.00 6.50
N ARG A 117 -1.14 -12.56 6.25
CA ARG A 117 -1.67 -12.49 4.89
C ARG A 117 -0.98 -11.41 4.07
N VAL A 118 -0.66 -11.75 2.83
CA VAL A 118 -0.22 -10.80 1.79
C VAL A 118 -1.40 -10.51 0.87
N LEU A 119 -1.62 -9.23 0.56
CA LEU A 119 -2.61 -8.77 -0.43
C LEU A 119 -1.91 -7.93 -1.49
N SER A 120 -2.27 -8.13 -2.75
CA SER A 120 -1.90 -7.24 -3.85
C SER A 120 -3.17 -6.59 -4.41
N VAL A 121 -3.11 -5.29 -4.65
CA VAL A 121 -4.22 -4.48 -5.16
C VAL A 121 -3.74 -3.73 -6.40
N LEU A 122 -4.51 -3.83 -7.47
CA LEU A 122 -4.39 -2.94 -8.63
C LEU A 122 -5.20 -1.68 -8.37
N LEU A 123 -4.55 -0.52 -8.46
CA LEU A 123 -5.15 0.80 -8.41
C LEU A 123 -5.20 1.37 -9.82
N LEU A 124 -6.40 1.47 -10.40
CA LEU A 124 -6.63 2.06 -11.71
C LEU A 124 -6.77 3.57 -11.58
N ARG A 125 -5.85 4.29 -12.22
CA ARG A 125 -5.78 5.74 -12.14
C ARG A 125 -6.76 6.41 -13.09
N SER A 126 -7.18 7.61 -12.70
CA SER A 126 -7.81 8.57 -13.61
C SER A 126 -6.73 9.09 -14.55
N CYS A 127 -6.92 8.92 -15.86
CA CYS A 127 -6.34 9.82 -16.85
C CYS A 127 -6.78 11.26 -16.58
#